data_AF-A0A3P8M240-F1
#
_entry.id   AF-A0A3P8M240-F1
#
_cell.length_a   1.000
_cell.length_b   1.000
_cell.length_c   1.000
_cell.angle_alpha   90.00
_cell.angle_beta   90.00
_cell.angle_gamma   90.00
#
_symmetry.space_group_name_H-M   'P 1'
#
loop_
_entity.id
_entity.type
_entity.pdbx_description
1 polymer ?
#
loop_
_entity_poly.entity_id
_entity_poly.type
_entity_poly.pdbx_seq_one_letter_code
_entity_poly.pdbx_strand_id
1 'polypeptide(L)' 'MRASLNRLRRLGMVWFMGHDSSKFRITESVFRFGADVRAGDDPREAQKRLIRDGEAMALENHLQLNDENEENQPDSGEEE' A
#
# COMPACT_ATOMS: atom_id res chain seq x y z
N MET A 1 -6.92 3.22 9.72
CA MET A 1 -6.53 1.88 9.19
C MET A 1 -7.42 1.42 8.03
N ARG A 2 -8.75 1.53 8.12
CA ARG A 2 -9.66 1.19 6.99
C ARG A 2 -9.33 1.98 5.71
N ALA A 3 -9.10 3.29 5.82
CA ALA A 3 -8.72 4.13 4.68
C ALA A 3 -7.39 3.70 4.01
N SER A 4 -6.36 3.38 4.80
CA SER A 4 -5.08 2.89 4.28
C SER A 4 -5.24 1.59 3.49
N LEU A 5 -6.10 0.67 3.96
CA LEU A 5 -6.36 -0.61 3.27
C LEU A 5 -7.13 -0.40 1.95
N ASN A 6 -8.10 0.51 1.91
CA ASN A 6 -8.78 0.92 0.68
C ASN A 6 -7.81 1.56 -0.33
N ARG A 7 -6.85 2.35 0.14
CA ARG A 7 -5.79 2.90 -0.72
C ARG A 7 -4.90 1.80 -1.29
N LEU A 8 -4.50 0.83 -0.47
CA LEU A 8 -3.73 -0.34 -0.92
C LEU A 8 -4.50 -1.19 -1.93
N ARG A 9 -5.82 -1.30 -1.79
CA ARG A 9 -6.69 -1.91 -2.81
C ARG A 9 -6.59 -1.17 -4.15
N ARG A 10 -6.73 0.15 -4.15
CA ARG A 10 -6.60 0.96 -5.39
C ARG A 10 -5.22 0.87 -6.02
N LEU A 11 -4.19 0.62 -5.22
CA LEU A 11 -2.82 0.34 -5.69
C LEU A 11 -2.61 -1.12 -6.15
N GLY A 12 -3.65 -1.95 -6.17
CA GLY A 12 -3.61 -3.35 -6.63
C GLY A 12 -2.92 -4.31 -5.67
N MET A 13 -2.65 -3.89 -4.43
CA MET A 13 -1.92 -4.69 -3.44
C MET A 13 -2.82 -5.64 -2.65
N VAL A 14 -4.10 -5.31 -2.57
CA VAL A 14 -5.11 -6.02 -1.79
C VAL A 14 -6.40 -6.12 -2.62
N TRP A 15 -7.10 -7.24 -2.51
CA TRP A 15 -8.42 -7.46 -3.10
C TRP A 15 -9.40 -7.87 -2.02
N PHE A 16 -10.50 -7.13 -1.83
CA PHE A 16 -11.55 -7.55 -0.89
C PHE A 16 -12.33 -8.74 -1.42
N MET A 17 -12.71 -9.63 -0.52
CA MET A 17 -13.48 -10.83 -0.85
C MET A 17 -14.96 -10.58 -0.59
N GLY A 18 -15.73 -10.41 -1.66
CA GLY A 18 -17.17 -10.16 -1.57
C GLY A 18 -17.48 -8.74 -1.09
N HIS A 19 -18.70 -8.56 -0.57
CA HIS A 19 -19.29 -7.24 -0.31
C HIS A 19 -18.84 -6.60 1.02
N ASP A 20 -18.11 -7.33 1.87
CA ASP A 20 -17.56 -6.79 3.11
C ASP A 20 -16.04 -6.59 3.04
N SER A 21 -15.56 -5.55 3.73
CA SER A 21 -14.12 -5.24 3.82
C SER A 21 -13.41 -6.04 4.91
N SER A 22 -14.02 -7.11 5.43
CA SER A 22 -13.48 -7.87 6.55
C SER A 22 -12.41 -8.88 6.13
N LYS A 23 -12.50 -9.36 4.89
CA LYS A 23 -11.58 -10.35 4.31
C LYS A 23 -10.99 -9.85 3.01
N PHE A 24 -9.71 -10.14 2.82
CA PHE A 24 -9.01 -9.73 1.61
C PHE A 24 -7.89 -10.70 1.25
N ARG A 25 -7.55 -10.71 -0.03
CA ARG A 25 -6.40 -11.40 -0.61
C ARG A 25 -5.27 -10.40 -0.83
N ILE A 26 -4.05 -10.82 -0.50
CA ILE A 26 -2.82 -10.06 -0.76
C ILE A 26 -2.23 -10.51 -2.10
N THR A 27 -1.76 -9.56 -2.90
CA THR A 27 -1.06 -9.83 -4.17
C THR A 27 0.44 -9.64 -4.01
N GLU A 28 1.25 -10.18 -4.94
CA GLU A 28 2.72 -10.02 -4.93
C GLU A 28 3.18 -8.55 -4.96
N SER A 29 2.30 -7.64 -5.40
CA SER A 29 2.58 -6.21 -5.42
C SER A 29 2.90 -5.61 -4.05
N VAL A 30 2.58 -6.29 -2.93
CA VAL A 30 3.03 -5.86 -1.59
C VAL A 30 4.54 -6.01 -1.37
N PHE A 31 5.25 -6.78 -2.19
CA PHE A 31 6.70 -6.96 -2.02
C PHE A 31 7.48 -5.66 -2.13
N ARG A 32 6.93 -4.63 -2.76
CA ARG A 32 7.51 -3.28 -2.78
C ARG A 32 7.79 -2.69 -1.39
N PHE A 33 7.09 -3.14 -0.35
CA PHE A 33 7.34 -2.67 1.03
C PHE A 33 8.50 -3.38 1.74
N GLY A 34 9.12 -4.40 1.14
CA GLY A 34 10.13 -5.18 1.84
C GLY A 34 11.12 -5.95 0.97
N ALA A 35 11.19 -5.71 -0.35
CA ALA A 35 12.09 -6.43 -1.24
C ALA A 35 13.57 -6.21 -0.85
N ASP A 36 14.00 -4.96 -0.74
CA ASP A 36 15.42 -4.62 -0.57
C ASP A 36 16.00 -4.94 0.82
N VAL A 37 15.16 -5.14 1.84
CA VAL A 37 15.60 -5.39 3.22
C VAL A 37 15.73 -6.88 3.55
N ARG A 38 15.18 -7.77 2.70
CA ARG A 38 15.18 -9.23 2.94
C ARG A 38 16.51 -9.90 2.58
N ALA A 39 17.39 -9.22 1.84
CA ALA A 39 18.64 -9.79 1.34
C ALA A 39 19.81 -9.73 2.35
N GLY A 40 19.60 -9.23 3.57
CA GLY A 40 20.69 -8.98 4.52
C GLY A 40 21.45 -7.68 4.27
N ASP A 41 20.96 -6.84 3.37
CA ASP A 41 21.43 -5.47 3.16
C ASP A 41 21.19 -4.61 4.42
N ASP A 42 22.06 -3.63 4.65
CA ASP A 42 21.83 -2.63 5.69
C ASP A 42 20.57 -1.80 5.34
N PRO A 43 19.56 -1.73 6.23
CA PRO A 43 18.29 -1.07 5.94
C PRO A 43 18.44 0.41 5.55
N ARG A 44 19.47 1.12 6.05
CA ARG A 44 19.69 2.53 5.71
C ARG A 44 20.24 2.67 4.29
N GLU A 45 21.18 1.83 3.90
CA GLU A 45 21.70 1.80 2.53
C GLU A 45 20.63 1.35 1.53
N ALA A 46 19.80 0.36 1.89
CA ALA A 46 18.63 -0.03 1.10
C ALA A 46 17.65 1.15 0.92
N GLN A 47 17.34 1.89 1.98
CA GLN A 47 16.47 3.06 1.90
C GLN A 47 17.04 4.16 0.98
N LYS A 48 18.34 4.47 1.09
CA LYS A 48 18.99 5.45 0.20
C LYS A 48 18.94 5.02 -1.26
N ARG A 49 19.12 3.72 -1.54
CA ARG A 49 19.00 3.13 -2.88
C ARG A 49 17.58 3.33 -3.43
N LEU A 50 16.56 2.93 -2.67
CA LEU A 50 15.16 3.11 -3.05
C LEU A 50 14.81 4.58 -3.31
N ILE A 51 15.33 5.51 -2.51
CA ILE A 51 15.11 6.96 -2.73
C ILE A 51 15.81 7.42 -4.01
N ARG A 52 17.06 7.00 -4.24
CA ARG A 52 17.82 7.37 -5.44
C ARG A 52 17.18 6.84 -6.73
N ASP A 53 16.67 5.62 -6.67
CA ASP A 53 16.08 4.93 -7.83
C ASP A 53 14.61 5.37 -8.05
N GLY A 54 14.08 6.25 -7.20
CA GLY A 54 12.76 6.86 -7.34
C GLY A 54 11.61 5.99 -6.83
N GLU A 55 11.91 4.88 -6.15
CA GLU A 55 10.92 3.95 -5.60
C GLU A 55 10.39 4.38 -4.23
N ALA A 56 11.14 5.21 -3.51
CA ALA A 56 10.78 5.73 -2.19
C ALA A 56 11.05 7.23 -2.05
N MET A 57 10.46 7.83 -1.02
CA MET A 57 10.67 9.22 -0.63
C MET A 57 11.00 9.29 0.86
N ALA A 58 11.86 10.22 1.25
CA ALA A 58 12.12 10.49 2.67
C ALA A 58 10.88 11.09 3.33
N LEU A 59 10.55 10.62 4.53
CA LEU A 59 9.44 11.18 5.31
C LEU A 59 9.94 12.39 6.09
N GLU A 60 9.84 13.59 5.52
CA GLU A 60 10.29 14.82 6.21
C GLU A 60 9.25 15.38 7.18
N ASN A 61 7.99 14.94 7.10
CA ASN A 61 6.91 15.30 8.03
C ASN A 61 5.89 14.16 8.15
N HIS A 62 5.18 14.10 9.28
CA HIS A 62 4.04 13.20 9.46
C HIS A 62 3.08 13.39 8.28
N LEU A 63 2.96 12.39 7.41
CA LEU A 63 2.04 12.43 6.27
C LEU A 63 0.64 12.72 6.82
N GLN A 64 0.13 13.94 6.58
CA GLN A 64 -1.27 14.25 6.79
C GLN A 64 -2.07 13.56 5.68
N LEU A 65 -2.27 12.27 5.84
CA LEU A 65 -3.19 11.50 5.01
C LEU A 65 -4.58 11.94 5.45
N ASN A 66 -5.23 12.81 4.66
CA ASN A 66 -6.64 13.15 4.85
C ASN A 66 -7.50 11.90 4.56
N ASP A 67 -7.64 11.05 5.57
CA ASP A 67 -8.39 9.79 5.51
C ASP A 67 -9.92 10.02 5.59
N GLU A 68 -10.39 11.27 5.72
CA GLU A 68 -11.79 11.60 6.02
C GLU A 68 -12.75 11.57 4.80
N ASN A 69 -12.26 11.53 3.56
CA ASN A 69 -13.10 11.74 2.36
C ASN A 69 -13.48 10.48 1.57
N GLU A 70 -13.11 9.27 2.00
CA GLU A 70 -13.26 8.05 1.18
C GLU A 70 -14.38 7.09 1.60
N GLU A 71 -15.18 7.42 2.62
CA GLU A 71 -16.25 6.51 3.11
C GLU A 71 -17.44 6.35 2.14
N ASN A 72 -17.52 7.15 1.07
CA ASN A 72 -18.73 7.26 0.23
C ASN A 72 -18.61 6.73 -1.20
N GLN A 73 -17.57 5.96 -1.55
CA GLN A 73 -17.51 5.30 -2.86
C GLN A 73 -18.24 3.95 -2.84
N PRO A 74 -19.35 3.79 -3.59
CA PRO A 74 -19.99 2.49 -3.73
C PRO A 74 -19.04 1.55 -4.48
N ASP A 75 -18.83 0.37 -3.88
CA ASP A 75 -18.04 -0.71 -4.44
C ASP A 75 -18.67 -1.17 -5.75
N SER A 76 -18.16 -0.66 -6.88
CA SER A 76 -18.64 -1.01 -8.20
C SER A 76 -18.05 -2.37 -8.53
N GLY A 77 -18.72 -3.43 -8.10
CA GLY A 77 -18.40 -4.80 -8.48
C GLY A 77 -18.71 -5.00 -9.96
N GLU A 78 -17.67 -5.10 -10.79
CA GLU A 78 -17.80 -5.66 -12.12
C GLU A 78 -17.94 -7.18 -11.97
N GLU A 79 -19.13 -7.68 -12.31
CA GLU A 79 -19.47 -9.10 -12.38
C GLU A 79 -18.88 -9.72 -13.65
N GLU A 80 -18.15 -10.83 -13.51
CA GLU A 80 -17.99 -11.89 -14.53
C GLU A 80 -18.37 -13.24 -13.91
#